data_AF-A0A101FM68-F1
#
_entry.id   AF-A0A101FM68-F1
#
_cell.length_a   1.000
_cell.length_b   1.000
_cell.length_c   1.000
_cell.angle_alpha   90.00
_cell.angle_beta   90.00
_cell.angle_gamma   90.00
#
_symmetry.space_group_name_H-M   'P 1'
#
loop_
_entity.id
_entity.type
_entity.pdbx_description
1 polymer ?
#
loop_
_entity_poly.entity_id
_entity_poly.type
_entity_poly.pdbx_seq_one_letter_code
_entity_poly.pdbx_strand_id
1 'polypeptide(L)'
;MTEIEKLRREIDSIDEEIAKSLRRRIEVAQAMGRMKEGAIYDPVREFALMERLRNLCPDIDAKALDAIYREVISLCRAVQRQLRAACMGPAGSFSQEATVKALGSHVDVVFVDGPQGVFDAIVRERADLGVVPVENTTEGTVYASLDAFSTAPQDIRILSEVR
;
A
#
# COMPACT_ATOMS: atom_id res chain seq x y z
N MET A 1 -19.90 -23.60 -32.45
CA MET A 1 -19.15 -22.81 -31.46
C MET A 1 -18.43 -21.71 -32.20
N THR A 2 -18.73 -20.45 -31.89
CA THR A 2 -18.18 -19.26 -32.56
C THR A 2 -16.72 -19.01 -32.12
N GLU A 3 -15.99 -18.20 -32.89
CA GLU A 3 -14.61 -17.84 -32.52
C GLU A 3 -14.56 -17.05 -31.21
N ILE A 4 -15.56 -16.19 -30.97
CA ILE A 4 -15.73 -15.45 -29.72
C ILE A 4 -15.94 -16.41 -28.53
N GLU A 5 -16.71 -17.50 -28.71
CA GLU A 5 -16.93 -18.48 -27.66
C GLU A 5 -15.64 -19.24 -27.28
N LYS A 6 -14.74 -19.49 -28.24
CA LYS A 6 -13.43 -20.09 -27.95
C LYS A 6 -12.55 -19.14 -27.13
N LEU A 7 -12.44 -17.89 -27.56
CA LEU A 7 -11.63 -16.87 -26.87
C LEU A 7 -12.14 -16.61 -25.45
N ARG A 8 -13.46 -16.63 -25.23
CA ARG A 8 -14.03 -16.51 -23.87
C ARG A 8 -13.61 -17.66 -22.97
N ARG A 9 -13.65 -18.91 -23.46
CA ARG A 9 -13.18 -20.07 -22.69
C ARG A 9 -11.69 -20.01 -22.36
N GLU A 10 -10.90 -19.43 -23.26
CA GLU A 10 -9.48 -19.21 -22.99
C GLU A 10 -9.28 -18.19 -21.87
N ILE A 11 -10.01 -17.07 -21.89
CA ILE A 11 -10.03 -16.09 -20.79
C ILE A 11 -10.46 -16.77 -19.47
N ASP A 12 -11.54 -17.55 -19.48
CA ASP A 12 -12.02 -18.26 -18.27
C ASP A 12 -10.93 -19.16 -17.68
N SER A 13 -10.19 -19.88 -18.53
CA SER A 13 -9.07 -20.73 -18.11
C SER A 13 -7.93 -19.92 -17.50
N ILE A 14 -7.58 -18.78 -18.10
CA ILE A 14 -6.54 -17.87 -17.58
C ILE A 14 -6.97 -17.29 -16.23
N ASP A 15 -8.22 -16.86 -16.09
CA ASP A 15 -8.76 -16.33 -14.84
C ASP A 15 -8.75 -17.37 -13.71
N GLU A 16 -9.03 -18.64 -14.03
CA GLU A 16 -8.86 -19.74 -13.07
C GLU A 16 -7.42 -19.89 -12.60
N GLU A 17 -6.43 -19.77 -13.49
CA GLU A 17 -5.01 -19.84 -13.17
C GLU A 17 -4.57 -18.65 -12.31
N ILE A 18 -5.04 -17.44 -12.64
CA ILE A 18 -4.82 -16.23 -11.84
C ILE A 18 -5.37 -16.43 -10.44
N ALA A 19 -6.62 -16.91 -10.30
CA ALA A 19 -7.26 -17.14 -9.00
C ALA A 19 -6.51 -18.18 -8.16
N LYS A 20 -6.09 -19.30 -8.77
CA LYS A 20 -5.27 -20.33 -8.10
C LYS A 20 -3.92 -19.76 -7.64
N SER A 21 -3.27 -18.97 -8.50
CA SER A 21 -1.98 -18.33 -8.19
C SER A 21 -2.10 -17.29 -7.07
N LEU A 22 -3.15 -16.48 -7.07
CA LEU A 22 -3.43 -15.51 -6.01
C LEU A 22 -3.68 -16.21 -4.67
N ARG A 23 -4.50 -17.27 -4.65
CA ARG A 23 -4.71 -18.08 -3.44
C ARG A 23 -3.39 -18.61 -2.90
N ARG A 24 -2.57 -19.20 -3.77
CA ARG A 24 -1.26 -19.74 -3.38
C ARG A 24 -0.35 -18.66 -2.80
N ARG A 25 -0.32 -17.48 -3.42
CA ARG A 25 0.46 -16.33 -2.93
C ARG A 25 0.01 -15.89 -1.53
N ILE A 26 -1.30 -15.86 -1.29
CA ILE A 26 -1.89 -15.52 0.01
C ILE A 26 -1.50 -16.54 1.08
N GLU A 27 -1.58 -17.84 0.79
CA GLU A 27 -1.17 -18.91 1.72
C GLU A 27 0.31 -18.77 2.13
N VAL A 28 1.17 -18.48 1.15
CA VAL A 28 2.60 -18.25 1.40
C VAL A 28 2.82 -16.99 2.24
N ALA A 29 2.10 -15.90 1.95
CA ALA A 29 2.15 -14.69 2.75
C ALA A 29 1.71 -14.94 4.20
N GLN A 30 0.61 -15.67 4.42
CA GLN A 30 0.16 -16.07 5.76
C GLN A 30 1.21 -16.91 6.50
N ALA A 31 1.83 -17.88 5.82
CA ALA A 31 2.89 -18.69 6.41
C ALA A 31 4.10 -17.84 6.80
N MET A 32 4.52 -16.91 5.94
CA MET A 32 5.57 -15.94 6.25
C MET A 32 5.21 -15.07 7.45
N GLY A 33 3.98 -14.56 7.51
CA GLY A 33 3.52 -13.71 8.62
C GLY A 33 3.62 -14.39 9.98
N ARG A 34 3.37 -15.72 10.04
CA ARG A 34 3.51 -16.51 11.28
C ARG A 34 4.96 -16.67 11.76
N MET A 35 5.94 -16.53 10.86
CA MET A 35 7.36 -16.72 11.16
C MET A 35 8.12 -15.40 11.32
N LYS A 36 7.53 -14.27 10.91
CA LYS A 36 8.20 -12.98 10.86
C LYS A 36 8.07 -12.26 12.20
N GLU A 37 9.20 -11.99 12.85
CA GLU A 37 9.26 -11.19 14.09
C GLU A 37 9.45 -9.68 13.83
N GLY A 38 9.33 -9.23 12.58
CA GLY A 38 9.62 -7.85 12.16
C GLY A 38 8.44 -7.15 11.45
N ALA A 39 8.71 -5.95 10.93
CA ALA A 39 7.71 -5.12 10.26
C ALA A 39 7.07 -5.84 9.06
N ILE A 40 5.74 -5.78 8.95
CA ILE A 40 5.00 -6.37 7.82
C ILE A 40 5.19 -5.54 6.55
N TYR A 41 5.17 -4.21 6.68
CA TYR A 41 5.44 -3.30 5.57
C TYR A 41 6.94 -3.22 5.29
N ASP A 42 7.33 -3.52 4.05
CA ASP A 42 8.73 -3.52 3.59
C ASP A 42 8.79 -2.84 2.21
N PRO A 43 8.96 -1.51 2.16
CA PRO A 43 8.89 -0.75 0.91
C PRO A 43 10.01 -1.14 -0.07
N VAL A 44 11.18 -1.54 0.43
CA VAL A 44 12.32 -1.96 -0.41
C VAL A 44 11.97 -3.25 -1.14
N ARG A 45 11.39 -4.23 -0.42
CA ARG A 45 10.97 -5.50 -1.02
C ARG A 45 9.84 -5.30 -2.02
N GLU A 46 8.89 -4.43 -1.72
CA GLU A 46 7.75 -4.12 -2.58
C GLU A 46 8.17 -3.38 -3.85
N PHE A 47 9.06 -2.40 -3.75
CA PHE A 47 9.62 -1.70 -4.90
C PHE A 47 10.34 -2.66 -5.85
N ALA A 48 11.20 -3.54 -5.31
CA ALA A 48 11.91 -4.55 -6.10
C ALA A 48 10.95 -5.55 -6.79
N LEU A 49 9.82 -5.87 -6.17
CA LEU A 49 8.78 -6.68 -6.80
C LEU A 49 8.17 -5.94 -7.99
N MET A 50 7.79 -4.66 -7.82
CA MET A 50 7.19 -3.85 -8.89
C MET A 50 8.15 -3.65 -10.07
N GLU A 51 9.42 -3.35 -9.82
CA GLU A 51 10.42 -3.26 -10.89
C GLU A 51 10.53 -4.57 -11.69
N ARG A 52 10.62 -5.70 -10.99
CA ARG A 52 10.71 -7.00 -11.65
C ARG A 52 9.46 -7.29 -12.49
N LEU A 53 8.27 -6.94 -12.01
CA LEU A 53 7.02 -7.14 -12.75
C LEU A 53 6.94 -6.26 -13.99
N ARG A 54 7.32 -4.98 -13.88
CA ARG A 54 7.40 -4.06 -15.03
C ARG A 54 8.37 -4.57 -16.10
N ASN A 55 9.50 -5.15 -15.69
CA ASN A 55 10.46 -5.74 -16.62
C ASN A 55 9.96 -7.04 -17.27
N LEU A 56 9.14 -7.83 -16.55
CA LEU A 56 8.56 -9.07 -17.08
C LEU A 56 7.40 -8.79 -18.05
N CYS A 57 6.69 -7.68 -17.85
CA CYS A 57 5.51 -7.30 -18.62
C CYS A 57 5.69 -5.90 -19.24
N PRO A 58 6.69 -5.69 -20.12
CA PRO A 58 6.98 -4.37 -20.68
C PRO A 58 5.86 -3.81 -21.57
N ASP A 59 5.01 -4.69 -22.11
CA ASP A 59 3.89 -4.32 -22.98
C ASP A 59 2.63 -3.90 -22.20
N ILE A 60 2.62 -4.04 -20.87
CA ILE A 60 1.53 -3.59 -20.01
C ILE A 60 1.85 -2.18 -19.50
N ASP A 61 0.86 -1.28 -19.51
CA ASP A 61 1.01 0.04 -18.91
C ASP A 61 1.46 -0.08 -17.44
N ALA A 62 2.59 0.57 -17.12
CA ALA A 62 3.22 0.45 -15.82
C ALA A 62 2.30 0.92 -14.68
N LYS A 63 1.48 1.95 -14.89
CA LYS A 63 0.57 2.46 -13.86
C LYS A 63 -0.56 1.48 -13.58
N ALA A 64 -1.11 0.85 -14.63
CA ALA A 64 -2.11 -0.20 -14.50
C ALA A 64 -1.55 -1.42 -13.76
N LEU A 65 -0.33 -1.85 -14.11
CA LEU A 65 0.34 -2.98 -13.45
C LEU A 65 0.61 -2.68 -11.96
N ASP A 66 1.13 -1.50 -11.66
CA ASP A 66 1.38 -1.04 -10.30
C ASP A 66 0.08 -0.98 -9.48
N ALA A 67 -1.03 -0.53 -10.07
CA ALA A 67 -2.33 -0.49 -9.40
C ALA A 67 -2.85 -1.88 -9.03
N ILE A 68 -2.78 -2.84 -9.97
CA ILE A 68 -3.21 -4.23 -9.72
C ILE A 68 -2.35 -4.84 -8.61
N TYR A 69 -1.03 -4.77 -8.75
CA TYR A 69 -0.15 -5.42 -7.80
C TYR A 69 -0.10 -4.73 -6.44
N ARG A 70 -0.42 -3.43 -6.35
CA ARG A 70 -0.57 -2.73 -5.06
C ARG A 70 -1.66 -3.38 -4.23
N GLU A 71 -2.81 -3.71 -4.82
CA GLU A 71 -3.89 -4.39 -4.12
C GLU A 71 -3.53 -5.83 -3.76
N VAL A 72 -2.85 -6.55 -4.68
CA VAL A 72 -2.35 -7.90 -4.40
C VAL A 72 -1.35 -7.91 -3.24
N ILE A 73 -0.47 -6.90 -3.14
CA ILE A 73 0.46 -6.74 -2.02
C ILE A 73 -0.30 -6.33 -0.75
N SER A 74 -1.22 -5.37 -0.84
CA SER A 74 -2.02 -4.88 0.28
C SER A 74 -2.81 -6.00 0.96
N LEU A 75 -3.50 -6.83 0.17
CA LEU A 75 -4.19 -8.03 0.64
C LEU A 75 -3.22 -9.00 1.33
N CYS A 76 -2.04 -9.21 0.75
CA CYS A 76 -1.05 -10.11 1.34
C CYS A 76 -0.41 -9.57 2.62
N ARG A 77 -0.37 -8.25 2.84
CA ARG A 77 -0.02 -7.66 4.15
C ARG A 77 -1.14 -7.90 5.16
N ALA A 78 -2.39 -7.64 4.78
CA ALA A 78 -3.54 -7.78 5.67
C ALA A 78 -3.69 -9.19 6.25
N VAL A 79 -3.44 -10.23 5.44
CA VAL A 79 -3.47 -11.63 5.93
C VAL A 79 -2.28 -12.01 6.82
N GLN A 80 -1.18 -11.25 6.79
CA GLN A 80 -0.08 -11.40 7.74
C GLN A 80 -0.43 -10.72 9.06
N ARG A 81 -0.88 -9.47 8.99
CA ARG A 81 -1.40 -8.68 10.10
C ARG A 81 -2.16 -7.47 9.54
N GLN A 82 -3.32 -7.17 10.10
CA GLN A 82 -4.04 -5.93 9.78
C GLN A 82 -3.20 -4.73 10.25
N LEU A 83 -2.88 -3.84 9.32
CA LEU A 83 -2.10 -2.62 9.59
C LEU A 83 -3.03 -1.43 9.75
N ARG A 84 -2.74 -0.58 10.75
CA ARG A 84 -3.41 0.70 10.94
C ARG A 84 -2.56 1.83 10.37
N ALA A 85 -3.13 2.65 9.50
CA ALA A 85 -2.44 3.79 8.89
C ALA A 85 -3.10 5.09 9.32
N ALA A 86 -2.36 5.95 10.02
CA ALA A 86 -2.83 7.28 10.37
C ALA A 86 -2.68 8.23 9.19
N CYS A 87 -3.73 8.99 8.90
CA CYS A 87 -3.69 10.06 7.90
C CYS A 87 -4.61 11.21 8.30
N MET A 88 -4.38 12.38 7.71
CA MET A 88 -5.24 13.53 7.95
C MET A 88 -6.67 13.27 7.44
N GLY A 89 -7.66 13.55 8.28
CA GLY A 89 -9.07 13.38 7.95
C GLY A 89 -9.70 14.55 7.19
N PRO A 90 -11.03 14.50 6.96
CA PRO A 90 -11.92 13.37 7.24
C PRO A 90 -11.83 12.27 6.16
N ALA A 91 -12.68 11.25 6.26
CA ALA A 91 -12.88 10.30 5.16
C ALA A 91 -13.30 11.02 3.86
N GLY A 92 -12.78 10.54 2.73
CA GLY A 92 -12.90 11.15 1.41
C GLY A 92 -11.87 12.24 1.13
N SER A 93 -10.92 12.51 2.04
CA SER A 93 -9.86 13.49 1.80
C SER A 93 -8.80 12.99 0.82
N PHE A 94 -8.05 13.93 0.22
CA PHE A 94 -6.86 13.61 -0.57
C PHE A 94 -5.81 12.84 0.24
N SER A 95 -5.75 13.05 1.56
CA SER A 95 -4.86 12.29 2.43
C SER A 95 -5.29 10.83 2.58
N GLN A 96 -6.60 10.54 2.59
CA GLN A 96 -7.07 9.15 2.50
C GLN A 96 -6.69 8.53 1.15
N GLU A 97 -6.92 9.26 0.05
CA GLU A 97 -6.57 8.78 -1.30
C GLU A 97 -5.07 8.48 -1.40
N ALA A 98 -4.21 9.39 -0.92
CA ALA A 98 -2.77 9.18 -0.87
C ALA A 98 -2.39 7.97 -0.01
N THR A 99 -3.10 7.74 1.11
CA THR A 99 -2.88 6.59 1.98
C THR A 99 -3.20 5.28 1.26
N VAL A 100 -4.33 5.21 0.55
CA VAL A 100 -4.71 4.04 -0.26
C VAL A 100 -3.75 3.86 -1.43
N LYS A 101 -3.28 4.94 -2.05
CA LYS A 101 -2.27 4.88 -3.12
C LYS A 101 -0.91 4.36 -2.61
N ALA A 102 -0.56 4.67 -1.36
CA ALA A 102 0.69 4.22 -0.75
C ALA A 102 0.63 2.77 -0.23
N LEU A 103 -0.49 2.41 0.42
CA LEU A 103 -0.60 1.19 1.23
C LEU A 103 -1.71 0.24 0.72
N GLY A 104 -2.34 0.55 -0.40
CA GLY A 104 -3.51 -0.18 -0.93
C GLY A 104 -4.73 -0.08 -0.02
N SER A 105 -5.81 -0.75 -0.41
CA SER A 105 -7.12 -0.57 0.24
C SER A 105 -7.34 -1.38 1.53
N HIS A 106 -6.48 -2.35 1.84
CA HIS A 106 -6.68 -3.28 2.96
C HIS A 106 -6.06 -2.81 4.30
N VAL A 107 -5.76 -1.52 4.45
CA VAL A 107 -5.29 -0.94 5.72
C VAL A 107 -6.44 -0.29 6.48
N ASP A 108 -6.41 -0.36 7.82
CA ASP A 108 -7.36 0.35 8.67
C ASP A 108 -6.92 1.81 8.79
N VAL A 109 -7.70 2.72 8.20
CA VAL A 109 -7.36 4.15 8.22
C VAL A 109 -7.77 4.78 9.54
N VAL A 110 -6.82 5.43 10.22
CA VAL A 110 -7.03 6.21 11.44
C VAL A 110 -6.98 7.70 11.09
N PHE A 111 -8.13 8.35 11.09
CA PHE A 111 -8.20 9.79 10.80
C PHE A 111 -7.77 10.61 12.01
N VAL A 112 -6.95 11.61 11.76
CA VAL A 112 -6.45 12.54 12.77
C VAL A 112 -6.48 13.98 12.27
N ASP A 113 -6.38 14.91 13.21
CA ASP A 113 -6.30 16.34 12.92
C ASP A 113 -4.84 16.77 12.72
N GLY A 114 -4.53 17.25 11.52
CA GLY A 114 -3.22 17.79 11.17
C GLY A 114 -2.06 16.77 11.14
N PRO A 115 -0.87 17.20 10.70
CA PRO A 115 0.31 16.32 10.63
C PRO A 115 0.78 15.82 12.01
N GLN A 116 0.71 16.66 13.04
CA GLN A 116 1.09 16.28 14.41
C GLN A 116 0.31 15.06 14.91
N GLY A 117 -1.00 15.01 14.62
CA GLY A 117 -1.85 13.89 14.99
C GLY A 117 -1.40 12.56 14.39
N VAL A 118 -0.75 12.57 13.22
CA VAL A 118 -0.24 11.36 12.56
C VAL A 118 0.93 10.79 13.34
N PHE A 119 1.89 11.63 13.74
CA PHE A 119 3.03 11.21 14.57
C PHE A 119 2.57 10.76 15.95
N ASP A 120 1.68 11.52 16.60
CA ASP A 120 1.12 11.16 17.90
C ASP A 120 0.40 9.80 17.87
N ALA A 121 -0.29 9.47 16.77
CA ALA A 121 -0.95 8.18 16.61
C ALA A 121 0.04 7.01 16.53
N ILE A 122 1.20 7.20 15.89
CA ILE A 122 2.28 6.20 15.85
C ILE A 122 2.90 6.03 17.23
N VAL A 123 3.30 7.12 17.88
CA VAL A 123 3.95 7.11 19.21
C VAL A 123 3.07 6.46 20.26
N ARG A 124 1.75 6.68 20.19
CA ARG A 124 0.77 6.10 21.12
C ARG A 124 0.28 4.71 20.71
N GLU A 125 0.93 4.07 19.74
CA GLU A 125 0.60 2.73 19.21
C GLU A 125 -0.85 2.60 18.71
N ARG A 126 -1.45 3.72 18.31
CA ARG A 126 -2.79 3.77 17.68
C ARG A 126 -2.74 3.48 16.19
N ALA A 127 -1.58 3.71 15.56
CA ALA A 127 -1.30 3.37 14.19
C ALA A 127 0.08 2.70 14.05
N ASP A 128 0.22 1.84 13.04
CA ASP A 128 1.48 1.18 12.68
C ASP A 128 2.31 2.05 11.72
N LEU A 129 1.62 2.83 10.88
CA LEU A 129 2.17 3.66 9.82
C LEU A 129 1.48 5.02 9.83
N GLY A 130 2.14 6.03 9.27
CA GLY A 130 1.56 7.35 9.05
C GLY A 130 1.81 7.83 7.63
N VAL A 131 0.84 8.51 7.06
CA VAL A 131 0.95 9.18 5.76
C VAL A 131 0.69 10.67 5.96
N VAL A 132 1.72 11.47 5.71
CA VAL A 132 1.66 12.94 5.80
C VAL A 132 1.96 13.56 4.44
N PRO A 133 1.28 14.66 4.06
CA PRO A 133 1.64 15.40 2.86
C PRO A 133 2.94 16.17 3.10
N VAL A 134 3.88 16.09 2.17
CA VAL A 134 5.12 16.88 2.20
C VAL A 134 5.08 18.04 1.21
N GLU A 135 4.29 17.91 0.14
CA GLU A 135 4.05 18.94 -0.86
C GLU A 135 2.59 18.93 -1.29
N ASN A 136 2.05 20.10 -1.61
CA ASN A 136 0.75 20.26 -2.27
C ASN A 136 0.85 21.23 -3.45
N THR A 137 -0.16 21.23 -4.32
CA THR A 137 -0.16 22.01 -5.56
C THR A 137 -0.44 23.51 -5.36
N THR A 138 -0.83 23.95 -4.16
CA THR A 138 -1.27 25.32 -3.88
C THR A 138 -0.20 26.14 -3.15
N GLU A 139 0.44 25.54 -2.16
CA GLU A 139 1.38 26.17 -1.22
C GLU A 139 2.80 25.60 -1.34
N GLY A 140 3.00 24.55 -2.15
CA GLY A 140 4.28 23.86 -2.26
C GLY A 140 4.55 23.00 -1.02
N THR A 141 5.73 23.15 -0.41
CA THR A 141 6.12 22.37 0.77
C THR A 141 5.17 22.58 1.94
N VAL A 142 4.69 21.47 2.53
CA VAL A 142 3.83 21.49 3.71
C VAL A 142 4.70 21.55 4.97
N TYR A 143 5.11 22.75 5.36
CA TYR A 143 6.00 22.99 6.51
C TYR A 143 5.47 22.37 7.82
N ALA A 144 4.15 22.38 8.03
CA ALA A 144 3.53 21.78 9.21
C ALA A 144 3.88 20.29 9.39
N SER A 145 4.06 19.55 8.29
CA SER A 145 4.48 18.14 8.34
C SER A 145 5.96 18.00 8.71
N LEU A 146 6.81 18.89 8.21
CA LEU A 146 8.24 18.91 8.52
C LEU A 146 8.49 19.30 9.97
N ASP A 147 7.80 20.33 10.45
CA ASP A 147 7.86 20.80 11.83
C ASP A 147 7.41 19.70 12.79
N ALA A 148 6.25 19.07 12.50
CA ALA A 148 5.74 17.96 13.28
C ALA A 148 6.74 16.79 13.33
N PHE A 149 7.33 16.42 12.19
CA PHE A 149 8.36 15.38 12.14
C PHE A 149 9.60 15.73 12.95
N SER A 150 10.05 16.99 12.92
CA SER A 150 11.24 17.45 13.66
C SER A 150 11.09 17.36 15.17
N THR A 151 9.84 17.44 15.67
CA THR A 151 9.51 17.36 17.10
C THR A 151 9.12 15.95 17.54
N ALA A 152 8.95 15.02 16.60
CA ALA A 152 8.58 13.65 16.89
C ALA A 152 9.75 12.86 17.53
N PRO A 153 9.47 11.79 18.28
CA PRO A 153 10.49 10.90 18.81
C PRO A 153 11.44 10.36 17.73
N GLN A 154 12.73 10.21 18.07
CA GLN A 154 13.79 9.87 17.11
C GLN A 154 13.72 8.46 16.51
N ASP A 155 12.84 7.61 17.00
CA ASP A 155 12.60 6.26 16.48
C ASP A 155 11.67 6.23 15.26
N ILE A 156 10.96 7.33 14.97
CA ILE A 156 10.15 7.45 13.75
C ILE A 156 11.05 7.66 12.53
N ARG A 157 10.79 6.88 11.48
CA ARG A 157 11.55 6.92 10.23
C ARG A 157 10.64 7.06 9.02
N ILE A 158 11.12 7.77 8.01
CA ILE A 158 10.47 7.82 6.70
C ILE A 158 10.78 6.51 5.96
N LEU A 159 9.74 5.80 5.54
CA LEU A 159 9.86 4.49 4.90
C LEU A 159 9.79 4.58 3.37
N SER A 160 8.96 5.46 2.83
CA SER A 160 8.74 5.63 1.40
C SER A 160 8.13 7.00 1.07
N GLU A 161 8.22 7.38 -0.19
CA GLU A 161 7.55 8.55 -0.79
C GLU A 161 6.59 8.04 -1.88
N VAL A 162 5.44 8.69 -2.00
CA VAL A 162 4.44 8.37 -3.03
C VAL A 162 4.02 9.67 -3.73
N ARG A 163 4.11 9.68 -5.06
CA ARG A 163 3.75 10.79 -5.94
C ARG A 163 2.49 10.46 -6.72
#